data_AF-A0AAX6HC42-F1
#
_entry.id   AF-A0AAX6HC42-F1
#
_cell.length_a   1.000
_cell.length_b   1.000
_cell.length_c   1.000
_cell.angle_alpha   90.00
_cell.angle_beta   90.00
_cell.angle_gamma   90.00
#
_symmetry.space_group_name_H-M   'P 1'
#
loop_
_entity.id
_entity.type
_entity.pdbx_description
1 polymer ?
#
loop_
_entity_poly.entity_id
_entity_poly.type
_entity_poly.pdbx_seq_one_letter_code
_entity_poly.pdbx_strand_id
1 'polypeptide(L)'
;MHSMLVTGQDRLFSYHLTGFCSRHKEMEHEELRRCQIHEWYPRFKPYSIRTLFHPLPDSFVRYLLGQPISPSSNTDDNADAPPFLLPRTTSGRDPLPRTAATHLDPISSLSLFDSESDDDDEEDSKNKKPSFPELELEVERSIATLGGCVFPKLNWSSPKDAAWISTCGNLRCTSFSDIALLLKASDSIAHDLSHSALDSFVLALRKYYDSLHPEREFRCFVRRKQLIAISQRDVTSCYPALIDQKHGMKLLLEKFFDDIVEPRFESNNYTFDVYVTKEDQRVKLLDFSPWREFTLPLMFDWEELEEEGFGEGVVDFRIVESQLAVRPGLKTAVPYDYLDMGEGSGWDQFLKKADEELRTQQVQNSESDV
;
A
#
# COMPACT_ATOMS: atom_id res chain seq x y z
N MET A 1 16.84 -18.28 -59.79
CA MET A 1 16.30 -19.44 -59.06
C MET A 1 17.41 -20.03 -58.22
N HIS A 2 17.57 -19.57 -56.98
CA HIS A 2 18.37 -20.25 -55.97
C HIS A 2 17.56 -20.30 -54.69
N SER A 3 17.33 -21.53 -54.27
CA SER A 3 16.57 -21.97 -53.11
C SER A 3 17.23 -21.46 -51.83
N MET A 4 16.45 -20.84 -50.93
CA MET A 4 16.76 -20.84 -49.51
C MET A 4 15.76 -21.75 -48.82
N LEU A 5 16.21 -22.97 -48.56
CA LEU A 5 15.67 -23.88 -47.57
C LEU A 5 15.81 -23.21 -46.18
N VAL A 6 14.74 -22.58 -45.70
CA VAL A 6 14.59 -22.28 -44.27
C VAL A 6 14.31 -23.60 -43.58
N THR A 7 15.32 -24.13 -42.91
CA THR A 7 15.28 -25.41 -42.19
C THR A 7 14.33 -25.29 -40.98
N GLY A 8 13.57 -26.34 -40.70
CA GLY A 8 12.53 -26.38 -39.65
C GLY A 8 13.00 -26.20 -38.20
N GLN A 9 14.27 -25.85 -37.98
CA GLN A 9 14.90 -25.69 -36.67
C GLN A 9 14.65 -24.29 -36.07
N ASP A 10 14.56 -23.25 -36.90
CA ASP A 10 14.27 -21.88 -36.44
C ASP A 10 12.82 -21.68 -36.00
N ARG A 11 11.87 -22.43 -36.58
CA ARG A 11 10.48 -22.41 -36.12
C ARG A 11 10.36 -23.05 -34.74
N LEU A 12 11.04 -24.17 -34.47
CA LEU A 12 11.03 -24.81 -33.15
C LEU A 12 11.63 -23.91 -32.06
N PHE A 13 12.72 -23.19 -32.34
CA PHE A 13 13.28 -22.22 -31.39
C PHE A 13 12.32 -21.07 -31.08
N SER A 14 11.64 -20.52 -32.09
CA SER A 14 10.63 -19.47 -31.89
C SER A 14 9.40 -19.96 -31.11
N TYR A 15 8.91 -21.19 -31.36
CA TYR A 15 7.83 -21.80 -30.56
C TYR A 15 8.26 -22.13 -29.12
N HIS A 16 9.51 -22.53 -28.91
CA HIS A 16 10.05 -22.76 -27.56
C HIS A 16 10.23 -21.44 -26.78
N LEU A 17 10.73 -20.38 -27.40
CA LEU A 17 10.89 -19.06 -26.78
C LEU A 17 9.54 -18.39 -26.48
N THR A 18 8.57 -18.49 -27.39
CA THR A 18 7.21 -17.97 -27.18
C THR A 18 6.44 -18.79 -26.14
N GLY A 19 6.56 -20.12 -26.15
CA GLY A 19 6.00 -21.00 -25.11
C GLY A 19 6.66 -20.84 -23.74
N PHE A 20 7.97 -20.58 -23.70
CA PHE A 20 8.70 -20.29 -22.45
C PHE A 20 8.31 -18.92 -21.88
N CYS A 21 8.20 -17.90 -22.72
CA CYS A 21 7.72 -16.57 -22.32
C CYS A 21 6.25 -16.59 -21.85
N SER A 22 5.38 -17.35 -22.52
CA SER A 22 3.97 -17.53 -22.08
C SER A 22 3.89 -18.23 -20.73
N ARG A 23 4.64 -19.33 -20.53
CA ARG A 23 4.68 -20.05 -19.25
C ARG A 23 5.27 -19.23 -18.11
N HIS A 24 6.27 -18.40 -18.38
CA HIS A 24 6.83 -17.51 -17.37
C HIS A 24 5.82 -16.45 -16.92
N LYS A 25 5.09 -15.85 -17.87
CA LYS A 25 3.99 -14.93 -17.58
C LYS A 25 2.85 -15.62 -16.83
N GLU A 26 2.46 -16.84 -17.23
CA GLU A 26 1.41 -17.61 -16.54
C GLU A 26 1.81 -17.92 -15.08
N MET A 27 3.05 -18.36 -14.84
CA MET A 27 3.56 -18.59 -13.48
C MET A 27 3.57 -17.30 -12.66
N GLU A 28 3.94 -16.18 -13.26
CA GLU A 28 3.94 -14.87 -12.59
C GLU A 28 2.53 -14.42 -12.17
N HIS A 29 1.53 -14.61 -13.03
CA HIS A 29 0.14 -14.29 -12.68
C HIS A 29 -0.39 -15.21 -11.57
N GLU A 30 0.00 -16.49 -11.58
CA GLU A 30 -0.39 -17.44 -10.54
C GLU A 30 0.25 -17.11 -9.19
N GLU A 31 1.54 -16.73 -9.17
CA GLU A 31 2.23 -16.27 -7.96
C GLU A 31 1.56 -15.03 -7.36
N LEU A 32 1.22 -14.05 -8.20
CA LEU A 32 0.51 -12.85 -7.77
C LEU A 32 -0.89 -13.19 -7.25
N ARG A 33 -1.60 -14.11 -7.92
CA ARG A 33 -2.93 -14.58 -7.48
C ARG A 33 -2.87 -15.23 -6.10
N ARG A 34 -1.90 -16.11 -5.86
CA ARG A 34 -1.72 -16.78 -4.55
C ARG A 34 -1.45 -15.79 -3.41
N CYS A 35 -0.89 -14.63 -3.70
CA CYS A 35 -0.65 -13.58 -2.71
C CYS A 35 -1.90 -12.73 -2.40
N GLN A 36 -3.02 -12.94 -3.09
CA GLN A 36 -4.28 -12.24 -2.77
C GLN A 36 -4.83 -12.69 -1.42
N ILE A 37 -5.21 -11.72 -0.57
CA ILE A 37 -5.65 -12.00 0.81
C ILE A 37 -6.80 -12.99 0.90
N HIS A 38 -7.77 -12.94 -0.01
CA HIS A 38 -8.89 -13.88 0.00
C HIS A 38 -8.52 -15.31 -0.46
N GLU A 39 -7.40 -15.48 -1.17
CA GLU A 39 -6.89 -16.78 -1.61
C GLU A 39 -6.12 -17.49 -0.49
N TRP A 40 -5.19 -16.78 0.17
CA TRP A 40 -4.38 -17.40 1.24
C TRP A 40 -5.10 -17.44 2.60
N TYR A 41 -5.91 -16.42 2.93
CA TYR A 41 -6.51 -16.31 4.27
C TYR A 41 -7.32 -17.53 4.72
N PRO A 42 -8.16 -18.18 3.89
CA PRO A 42 -8.90 -19.37 4.31
C PRO A 42 -8.01 -20.49 4.87
N ARG A 43 -6.80 -20.67 4.31
CA ARG A 43 -5.83 -21.69 4.74
C ARG A 43 -5.11 -21.31 6.04
N PHE A 44 -4.97 -20.01 6.30
CA PHE A 44 -4.23 -19.47 7.45
C PHE A 44 -5.11 -18.81 8.51
N LYS A 45 -6.44 -18.92 8.41
CA LYS A 45 -7.41 -18.27 9.32
C LYS A 45 -7.10 -18.46 10.82
N PRO A 46 -6.70 -19.65 11.34
CA PRO A 46 -6.35 -19.82 12.76
C PRO A 46 -5.08 -19.07 13.18
N TYR A 47 -4.20 -18.78 12.22
CA TYR A 47 -2.88 -18.20 12.40
C TYR A 47 -2.81 -16.75 11.95
N SER A 48 -3.92 -16.13 11.53
CA SER A 48 -3.95 -14.72 11.13
C SER A 48 -4.90 -13.91 12.03
N ILE A 49 -4.94 -12.60 11.79
CA ILE A 49 -5.92 -11.69 12.39
C ILE A 49 -7.31 -12.02 11.82
N ARG A 50 -8.36 -11.88 12.63
CA ARG A 50 -9.74 -12.11 12.16
C ARG A 50 -10.06 -11.11 11.03
N THR A 51 -10.50 -11.63 9.88
CA THR A 51 -10.76 -10.86 8.66
C THR A 51 -12.11 -11.26 8.09
N LEU A 52 -12.87 -10.27 7.61
CA LEU A 52 -14.10 -10.43 6.83
C LEU A 52 -13.89 -9.83 5.45
N PHE A 53 -14.55 -10.36 4.43
CA PHE A 53 -14.36 -9.97 3.03
C PHE A 53 -15.67 -9.47 2.43
N HIS A 54 -15.57 -8.43 1.61
CA HIS A 54 -16.66 -7.86 0.84
C HIS A 54 -16.23 -7.74 -0.63
N PRO A 55 -16.91 -8.41 -1.57
CA PRO A 55 -16.71 -8.13 -2.99
C PRO A 55 -16.98 -6.65 -3.27
N LEU A 56 -16.09 -5.99 -4.02
CA LEU A 56 -16.26 -4.60 -4.36
C LEU A 56 -17.16 -4.48 -5.61
N PRO A 57 -18.25 -3.69 -5.56
CA PRO A 57 -19.02 -3.35 -6.76
C PRO A 57 -18.16 -2.59 -7.78
N ASP A 58 -18.34 -2.86 -9.07
CA ASP A 58 -17.66 -2.14 -10.15
C ASP A 58 -17.83 -0.62 -10.05
N SER A 59 -19.00 -0.16 -9.60
CA SER A 59 -19.30 1.25 -9.37
C SER A 59 -18.38 1.87 -8.31
N PHE A 60 -18.04 1.12 -7.26
CA PHE A 60 -17.12 1.57 -6.21
C PHE A 60 -15.67 1.54 -6.69
N VAL A 61 -15.28 0.52 -7.47
CA VAL A 61 -13.95 0.43 -8.08
C VAL A 61 -13.70 1.61 -9.02
N ARG A 62 -14.65 1.91 -9.92
CA ARG A 62 -14.58 3.09 -10.80
C ARG A 62 -14.49 4.38 -10.00
N TYR A 63 -15.29 4.50 -8.94
CA TYR A 63 -15.22 5.64 -8.03
C TYR A 63 -13.82 5.81 -7.41
N LEU A 64 -13.19 4.75 -6.93
CA LEU A 64 -11.83 4.81 -6.37
C LEU A 64 -10.82 5.29 -7.41
N LEU A 65 -10.92 4.77 -8.65
CA LEU A 65 -10.09 5.15 -9.80
C LEU A 65 -10.40 6.55 -10.37
N GLY A 66 -11.40 7.27 -9.84
CA GLY A 66 -11.81 8.57 -10.38
C GLY A 66 -12.48 8.47 -11.76
N GLN A 67 -12.96 7.28 -12.14
CA GLN A 67 -13.65 7.03 -13.40
C GLN A 67 -15.15 7.28 -13.27
N PRO A 68 -15.87 7.57 -14.38
CA PRO A 68 -17.32 7.67 -14.37
C PRO A 68 -17.96 6.39 -13.86
N ILE A 69 -18.88 6.53 -12.90
CA ILE A 69 -19.54 5.37 -12.25
C ILE A 69 -20.40 4.59 -13.27
N SER A 70 -21.01 5.32 -14.21
CA SER A 70 -21.78 4.78 -15.33
C SER A 70 -20.98 4.91 -16.64
N PRO A 71 -20.80 3.82 -17.41
CA PRO A 71 -20.07 3.85 -18.68
C PRO A 71 -20.77 4.63 -19.81
N SER A 72 -21.98 5.16 -19.56
CA SER A 72 -22.81 5.85 -20.55
C SER A 72 -22.80 7.38 -20.45
N SER A 73 -22.02 7.97 -19.54
CA SER A 73 -21.83 9.43 -19.52
C SER A 73 -20.75 9.80 -20.53
N ASN A 74 -21.16 10.29 -21.70
CA ASN A 74 -20.27 10.98 -22.63
C ASN A 74 -19.72 12.22 -21.92
N THR A 75 -18.51 12.13 -21.39
CA THR A 75 -17.75 13.28 -20.90
C THR A 75 -16.58 13.50 -21.84
N ASP A 76 -16.47 14.71 -22.38
CA ASP A 76 -15.36 15.13 -23.23
C ASP A 76 -14.01 14.80 -22.58
N ASP A 77 -13.08 14.22 -23.35
CA ASP A 77 -11.74 13.77 -22.93
C ASP A 77 -10.81 14.90 -22.41
N ASN A 78 -11.33 16.10 -22.21
CA ASN A 78 -10.61 17.32 -21.79
C ASN A 78 -11.13 17.91 -20.46
N ALA A 79 -11.92 17.17 -19.69
CA ALA A 79 -12.36 17.60 -18.37
C ALA A 79 -11.28 17.33 -17.31
N ASP A 80 -10.95 18.35 -16.51
CA ASP A 80 -10.09 18.22 -15.32
C ASP A 80 -10.52 17.02 -14.46
N ALA A 81 -9.55 16.40 -13.79
CA ALA A 81 -9.81 15.26 -12.91
C ALA A 81 -10.94 15.60 -11.93
N PRO A 82 -11.96 14.73 -11.77
CA PRO A 82 -13.09 15.03 -10.92
C PRO A 82 -12.63 15.33 -9.49
N PRO A 83 -13.26 16.29 -8.80
CA PRO A 83 -12.85 16.68 -7.46
C PRO A 83 -12.87 15.49 -6.50
N PHE A 84 -12.04 15.55 -5.45
CA PHE A 84 -12.02 14.55 -4.39
C PHE A 84 -13.35 14.59 -3.63
N LEU A 85 -14.30 13.74 -4.02
CA LEU A 85 -15.63 13.65 -3.42
C LEU A 85 -15.76 12.36 -2.61
N LEU A 86 -16.11 12.48 -1.33
CA LEU A 86 -16.44 11.32 -0.50
C LEU A 86 -17.88 10.85 -0.74
N PRO A 87 -18.19 9.55 -0.56
CA PRO A 87 -19.54 9.05 -0.75
C PRO A 87 -20.49 9.63 0.28
N ARG A 88 -21.72 9.95 -0.14
CA ARG A 88 -22.81 10.27 0.77
C ARG A 88 -23.22 9.02 1.52
N THR A 89 -23.10 9.07 2.84
CA THR A 89 -23.49 7.99 3.74
C THR A 89 -24.95 8.09 4.16
N THR A 90 -25.57 6.93 4.37
CA THR A 90 -26.94 6.83 4.92
C THR A 90 -27.04 7.39 6.33
N SER A 91 -25.95 7.30 7.10
CA SER A 91 -25.83 7.82 8.47
C SER A 91 -25.54 9.33 8.54
N GLY A 92 -25.21 9.97 7.42
CA GLY A 92 -24.79 11.37 7.38
C GLY A 92 -23.43 11.65 8.03
N ARG A 93 -22.66 10.61 8.35
CA ARG A 93 -21.29 10.74 8.89
C ARG A 93 -20.31 11.15 7.80
N ASP A 94 -19.61 12.25 8.04
CA ASP A 94 -18.47 12.73 7.25
C ASP A 94 -17.18 12.49 8.05
N PRO A 95 -16.14 11.87 7.48
CA PRO A 95 -14.90 11.60 8.19
C PRO A 95 -14.03 12.87 8.29
N LEU A 96 -14.29 13.91 7.50
CA LEU A 96 -13.56 15.16 7.59
C LEU A 96 -14.24 16.10 8.62
N PRO A 97 -13.47 16.80 9.48
CA PRO A 97 -14.03 17.72 10.45
C PRO A 97 -14.80 18.84 9.73
N ARG A 98 -16.07 19.05 10.12
CA ARG A 98 -16.85 20.20 9.67
C ARG A 98 -16.25 21.45 10.29
N THR A 99 -15.60 22.29 9.49
CA THR A 99 -15.15 23.61 9.94
C THR A 99 -16.41 24.42 10.27
N ALA A 100 -16.69 24.64 11.56
CA ALA A 100 -17.66 25.66 11.94
C ALA A 100 -17.10 27.01 11.46
N ALA A 101 -17.89 27.75 10.68
CA ALA A 101 -17.50 28.97 9.96
C ALA A 101 -17.09 30.19 10.82
N THR A 102 -16.63 29.99 12.06
CA THR A 102 -16.46 31.07 13.05
C THR A 102 -15.03 31.53 13.31
N HIS A 103 -14.00 30.97 12.69
CA HIS A 103 -12.64 31.53 12.82
C HIS A 103 -11.74 31.16 11.63
N LEU A 104 -11.83 31.90 10.54
CA LEU A 104 -10.94 31.75 9.39
C LEU A 104 -9.69 32.62 9.59
N ASP A 105 -8.52 31.99 9.68
CA ASP A 105 -7.23 32.63 9.48
C ASP A 105 -7.02 32.92 7.98
N PRO A 106 -6.51 34.11 7.60
CA PRO A 106 -6.49 34.58 6.21
C PRO A 106 -5.48 33.87 5.28
N ILE A 107 -4.85 32.77 5.70
CA ILE A 107 -3.84 32.03 4.92
C ILE A 107 -4.36 30.64 4.48
N SER A 108 -5.50 30.18 4.99
CA SER A 108 -6.08 28.89 4.60
C SER A 108 -7.00 29.01 3.38
N SER A 109 -6.46 29.48 2.26
CA SER A 109 -7.19 29.71 1.00
C SER A 109 -7.16 28.53 0.01
N LEU A 110 -6.72 27.35 0.45
CA LEU A 110 -6.87 26.13 -0.35
C LEU A 110 -8.26 25.50 -0.08
N SER A 111 -9.24 26.02 -0.81
CA SER A 111 -10.52 25.40 -1.18
C SER A 111 -11.33 24.76 -0.04
N LEU A 112 -12.08 25.60 0.67
CA LEU A 112 -13.30 25.21 1.36
C LEU A 112 -14.32 24.75 0.31
N PHE A 113 -14.57 23.44 0.23
CA PHE A 113 -15.77 22.93 -0.44
C PHE A 113 -16.98 23.37 0.37
N ASP A 114 -17.62 24.41 -0.13
CA ASP A 114 -18.78 25.03 0.47
C ASP A 114 -19.92 24.02 0.59
N SER A 115 -20.52 23.99 1.76
CA SER A 115 -21.69 23.18 2.08
C SER A 115 -22.84 24.13 2.30
N GLU A 116 -23.26 24.81 1.23
CA GLU A 116 -24.53 25.52 1.22
C GLU A 116 -25.64 24.48 1.04
N SER A 117 -26.36 24.24 2.12
CA SER A 117 -27.68 23.64 2.07
C SER A 117 -28.64 24.68 1.50
N ASP A 118 -29.00 24.54 0.23
CA ASP A 118 -30.25 25.11 -0.28
C ASP A 118 -31.00 24.02 -1.06
N ASP A 119 -32.18 23.71 -0.54
CA ASP A 119 -33.26 23.03 -1.27
C ASP A 119 -33.74 24.01 -2.34
N ASP A 120 -33.33 23.82 -3.60
CA ASP A 120 -34.13 24.20 -4.77
C ASP A 120 -33.69 23.39 -5.99
N ASP A 121 -34.66 22.73 -6.62
CA ASP A 121 -34.52 21.90 -7.81
C ASP A 121 -34.20 22.74 -9.06
N GLU A 122 -33.08 22.45 -9.73
CA GLU A 122 -32.90 22.24 -11.19
C GLU A 122 -31.48 22.60 -11.68
N GLU A 123 -30.85 21.66 -12.40
CA GLU A 123 -29.62 21.76 -13.21
C GLU A 123 -28.27 22.05 -12.54
N ASP A 124 -27.67 21.03 -11.89
CA ASP A 124 -26.23 20.76 -12.09
C ASP A 124 -25.92 19.26 -11.92
N SER A 125 -25.88 18.52 -13.04
CA SER A 125 -25.68 17.06 -13.04
C SER A 125 -24.25 16.61 -12.74
N LYS A 126 -23.33 17.57 -12.50
CA LYS A 126 -21.87 17.31 -12.44
C LYS A 126 -21.30 17.02 -11.04
N ASN A 127 -22.03 17.28 -9.95
CA ASN A 127 -21.50 17.19 -8.58
C ASN A 127 -22.32 16.34 -7.59
N LYS A 128 -23.13 15.38 -8.08
CA LYS A 128 -23.85 14.48 -7.15
C LYS A 128 -22.86 13.53 -6.47
N LYS A 129 -22.70 13.68 -5.15
CA LYS A 129 -21.89 12.77 -4.31
C LYS A 129 -22.34 11.32 -4.56
N PRO A 130 -21.40 10.40 -4.83
CA PRO A 130 -21.75 9.00 -5.05
C PRO A 130 -22.29 8.36 -3.77
N SER A 131 -23.08 7.31 -3.88
CA SER A 131 -23.61 6.57 -2.72
C SER A 131 -23.60 5.07 -3.00
N PHE A 132 -23.28 4.29 -1.96
CA PHE A 132 -23.11 2.84 -2.04
C PHE A 132 -23.81 2.16 -0.86
N PRO A 133 -25.15 2.26 -0.76
CA PRO A 133 -25.88 1.90 0.45
C PRO A 133 -25.78 0.42 0.83
N GLU A 134 -25.74 -0.49 -0.15
CA GLU A 134 -25.60 -1.93 0.10
C GLU A 134 -24.22 -2.25 0.70
N LEU A 135 -23.16 -1.73 0.07
CA LEU A 135 -21.77 -1.91 0.55
C LEU A 135 -21.57 -1.27 1.92
N GLU A 136 -22.07 -0.04 2.13
CA GLU A 136 -22.01 0.68 3.41
C GLU A 136 -22.61 -0.19 4.53
N LEU A 137 -23.83 -0.70 4.33
CA LEU A 137 -24.53 -1.47 5.33
C LEU A 137 -23.85 -2.82 5.63
N GLU A 138 -23.26 -3.49 4.64
CA GLU A 138 -22.48 -4.71 4.88
C GLU A 138 -21.18 -4.43 5.64
N VAL A 139 -20.46 -3.38 5.27
CA VAL A 139 -19.21 -2.95 5.91
C VAL A 139 -19.45 -2.57 7.36
N GLU A 140 -20.49 -1.77 7.65
CA GLU A 140 -20.84 -1.34 9.02
C GLU A 140 -21.17 -2.54 9.93
N ARG A 141 -21.88 -3.56 9.41
CA ARG A 141 -22.13 -4.81 10.14
C ARG A 141 -20.84 -5.58 10.45
N SER A 142 -19.92 -5.63 9.49
CA SER A 142 -18.61 -6.26 9.67
C SER A 142 -17.76 -5.52 10.69
N ILE A 143 -17.77 -4.18 10.68
CA ILE A 143 -17.10 -3.33 11.68
C ILE A 143 -17.61 -3.68 13.07
N ALA A 144 -18.93 -3.71 13.27
CA ALA A 144 -19.53 -4.10 14.55
C ALA A 144 -19.10 -5.51 14.98
N THR A 145 -19.12 -6.48 14.06
CA THR A 145 -18.72 -7.88 14.32
C THR A 145 -17.24 -8.04 14.68
N LEU A 146 -16.37 -7.17 14.16
CA LEU A 146 -14.92 -7.17 14.41
C LEU A 146 -14.54 -6.42 15.69
N GLY A 147 -15.50 -5.81 16.39
CA GLY A 147 -15.28 -5.08 17.65
C GLY A 147 -15.24 -3.56 17.49
N GLY A 148 -15.85 -3.02 16.43
CA GLY A 148 -16.05 -1.59 16.21
C GLY A 148 -14.88 -0.85 15.58
N CYS A 149 -13.71 -1.49 15.46
CA CYS A 149 -12.51 -0.90 14.85
C CYS A 149 -11.88 -1.90 13.88
N VAL A 150 -11.61 -1.46 12.66
CA VAL A 150 -11.06 -2.30 11.59
C VAL A 150 -9.87 -1.64 10.89
N PHE A 151 -9.10 -2.47 10.21
CA PHE A 151 -8.02 -2.11 9.31
C PHE A 151 -8.42 -2.56 7.89
N PRO A 152 -8.60 -1.63 6.93
CA PRO A 152 -8.99 -1.97 5.56
C PRO A 152 -7.77 -2.39 4.71
N LYS A 153 -8.00 -3.30 3.78
CA LYS A 153 -7.03 -3.74 2.76
C LYS A 153 -7.77 -4.20 1.50
N LEU A 154 -7.18 -4.03 0.32
CA LEU A 154 -7.64 -4.69 -0.90
C LEU A 154 -7.01 -6.08 -1.06
N ASN A 155 -6.94 -6.59 -2.29
CA ASN A 155 -6.42 -7.90 -2.63
C ASN A 155 -4.96 -8.06 -2.15
N TRP A 156 -4.11 -7.04 -2.32
CA TRP A 156 -2.67 -7.12 -2.00
C TRP A 156 -2.15 -6.00 -1.12
N SER A 157 -2.73 -4.80 -1.22
CA SER A 157 -2.18 -3.61 -0.57
C SER A 157 -3.15 -3.03 0.45
N SER A 158 -2.57 -2.49 1.53
CA SER A 158 -3.30 -1.69 2.52
C SER A 158 -2.97 -0.22 2.28
N PRO A 159 -3.87 0.73 2.61
CA PRO A 159 -3.69 2.16 2.33
C PRO A 159 -2.71 2.84 3.30
N LYS A 160 -1.52 2.26 3.52
CA LYS A 160 -0.54 2.72 4.52
C LYS A 160 0.01 4.10 4.21
N ASP A 161 0.15 4.40 2.92
CA ASP A 161 0.50 5.69 2.35
C ASP A 161 -0.56 6.77 2.58
N ALA A 162 -1.82 6.41 2.79
CA ALA A 162 -2.91 7.35 3.08
C ALA A 162 -3.13 7.61 4.59
N ALA A 163 -2.26 7.14 5.48
CA ALA A 163 -2.43 7.35 6.92
C ALA A 163 -2.50 8.85 7.32
N TRP A 164 -1.94 9.75 6.49
CA TRP A 164 -1.90 11.20 6.72
C TRP A 164 -3.27 11.88 6.64
N ILE A 165 -4.23 11.33 5.88
CA ILE A 165 -5.56 11.94 5.73
C ILE A 165 -6.54 11.50 6.84
N SER A 166 -6.18 10.46 7.60
CA SER A 166 -6.97 9.96 8.71
C SER A 166 -7.03 10.97 9.84
N THR A 167 -8.22 11.17 10.43
CA THR A 167 -8.43 12.02 11.61
C THR A 167 -7.62 11.58 12.83
N CYS A 168 -7.26 10.29 12.90
CA CYS A 168 -6.50 9.71 14.00
C CYS A 168 -5.00 9.57 13.69
N GLY A 169 -4.56 9.97 12.49
CA GLY A 169 -3.18 9.80 12.03
C GLY A 169 -2.73 8.34 11.89
N ASN A 170 -3.69 7.41 11.81
CA ASN A 170 -3.44 5.97 11.70
C ASN A 170 -4.49 5.29 10.80
N LEU A 171 -4.32 3.99 10.56
CA LEU A 171 -5.16 3.19 9.66
C LEU A 171 -6.37 2.55 10.33
N ARG A 172 -6.79 3.08 11.48
CA ARG A 172 -7.97 2.64 12.21
C ARG A 172 -9.21 3.25 11.57
N CYS A 173 -10.15 2.40 11.20
CA CYS A 173 -11.47 2.81 10.71
C CYS A 173 -12.57 2.34 11.65
N THR A 174 -13.57 3.19 11.85
CA THR A 174 -14.75 2.91 12.68
C THR A 174 -16.07 3.05 11.91
N SER A 175 -16.01 3.52 10.66
CA SER A 175 -17.13 3.66 9.76
C SER A 175 -16.75 3.37 8.31
N PHE A 176 -17.75 3.18 7.46
CA PHE A 176 -17.57 3.10 6.00
C PHE A 176 -16.91 4.36 5.44
N SER A 177 -17.24 5.55 5.97
CA SER A 177 -16.66 6.80 5.47
C SER A 177 -15.14 6.87 5.71
N ASP A 178 -14.67 6.41 6.88
CA ASP A 178 -13.23 6.34 7.18
C ASP A 178 -12.50 5.45 6.17
N ILE A 179 -13.13 4.32 5.81
CA ILE A 179 -12.58 3.37 4.84
C ILE A 179 -12.54 3.99 3.45
N ALA A 180 -13.64 4.59 3.01
CA ALA A 180 -13.73 5.24 1.70
C ALA A 180 -12.68 6.36 1.56
N LEU A 181 -12.49 7.17 2.61
CA LEU A 181 -11.47 8.22 2.66
C LEU A 181 -10.06 7.65 2.46
N LEU A 182 -9.66 6.64 3.24
CA LEU A 182 -8.33 6.04 3.15
C LEU A 182 -8.09 5.34 1.80
N LEU A 183 -9.08 4.59 1.29
CA LEU A 183 -8.94 3.90 0.02
C LEU A 183 -8.84 4.88 -1.16
N LYS A 184 -9.62 5.97 -1.12
CA LYS A 184 -9.62 6.98 -2.19
C LYS A 184 -8.32 7.81 -2.24
N ALA A 185 -7.67 7.99 -1.10
CA ALA A 185 -6.45 8.79 -0.95
C ALA A 185 -5.14 7.98 -1.05
N SER A 186 -5.20 6.68 -1.36
CA SER A 186 -4.03 5.79 -1.39
C SER A 186 -3.60 5.44 -2.81
N ASP A 187 -2.33 5.72 -3.13
CA ASP A 187 -1.70 5.36 -4.39
C ASP A 187 -1.49 3.84 -4.49
N SER A 188 -1.18 3.20 -3.36
CA SER A 188 -1.05 1.74 -3.26
C SER A 188 -2.36 1.04 -3.63
N ILE A 189 -3.50 1.63 -3.25
CA ILE A 189 -4.82 1.12 -3.62
C ILE A 189 -5.14 1.40 -5.08
N ALA A 190 -4.81 2.58 -5.60
CA ALA A 190 -4.96 2.88 -7.02
C ALA A 190 -4.13 1.92 -7.90
N HIS A 191 -2.91 1.59 -7.46
CA HIS A 191 -2.04 0.61 -8.11
C HIS A 191 -2.63 -0.81 -8.09
N ASP A 192 -3.18 -1.26 -6.95
CA ASP A 192 -3.88 -2.55 -6.88
C ASP A 192 -5.04 -2.60 -7.90
N LEU A 193 -5.81 -1.52 -8.04
CA LEU A 193 -6.99 -1.44 -8.92
C LEU A 193 -6.64 -1.28 -10.41
N SER A 194 -5.47 -0.76 -10.74
CA SER A 194 -5.02 -0.59 -12.13
C SER A 194 -4.53 -1.89 -12.77
N HIS A 195 -4.37 -2.96 -11.97
CA HIS A 195 -4.04 -4.29 -12.46
C HIS A 195 -5.25 -4.90 -13.18
N SER A 196 -5.29 -4.72 -14.50
CA SER A 196 -6.35 -5.18 -15.42
C SER A 196 -6.49 -6.70 -15.53
N ALA A 197 -5.59 -7.47 -14.89
CA ALA A 197 -5.57 -8.93 -14.94
C ALA A 197 -6.55 -9.59 -13.96
N LEU A 198 -7.38 -8.84 -13.23
CA LEU A 198 -8.35 -9.38 -12.27
C LEU A 198 -9.79 -9.23 -12.72
N ASP A 199 -10.55 -10.29 -12.49
CA ASP A 199 -12.01 -10.33 -12.68
C ASP A 199 -12.78 -9.77 -11.46
N SER A 200 -12.15 -9.64 -10.28
CA SER A 200 -12.84 -9.13 -9.07
C SER A 200 -11.88 -8.58 -8.00
N PHE A 201 -12.31 -7.48 -7.37
CA PHE A 201 -11.65 -6.88 -6.22
C PHE A 201 -12.42 -7.16 -4.93
N VAL A 202 -11.70 -7.31 -3.83
CA VAL A 202 -12.29 -7.52 -2.51
C VAL A 202 -11.78 -6.50 -1.52
N LEU A 203 -12.67 -6.02 -0.67
CA LEU A 203 -12.34 -5.29 0.54
C LEU A 203 -12.23 -6.27 1.70
N ALA A 204 -11.02 -6.42 2.23
CA ALA A 204 -10.72 -7.19 3.42
C ALA A 204 -10.71 -6.29 4.66
N LEU A 205 -11.65 -6.50 5.57
CA LEU A 205 -11.73 -5.82 6.85
C LEU A 205 -11.11 -6.69 7.93
N ARG A 206 -9.96 -6.27 8.44
CA ARG A 206 -9.26 -6.97 9.52
C ARG A 206 -9.62 -6.32 10.85
N LYS A 207 -9.75 -7.12 11.91
CA LYS A 207 -9.89 -6.57 13.27
C LYS A 207 -8.69 -5.70 13.62
N TYR A 208 -8.93 -4.48 14.06
CA TYR A 208 -7.90 -3.56 14.53
C TYR A 208 -7.52 -3.85 15.99
N TYR A 209 -6.24 -3.69 16.31
CA TYR A 209 -5.71 -3.83 17.67
C TYR A 209 -4.81 -2.62 17.95
N ASP A 210 -5.17 -1.80 18.94
CA ASP A 210 -4.36 -0.63 19.34
C ASP A 210 -3.01 -1.02 19.97
N SER A 211 -2.88 -2.27 20.44
CA SER A 211 -1.69 -2.80 21.11
C SER A 211 -0.70 -3.49 20.17
N LEU A 212 -0.78 -3.28 18.85
CA LEU A 212 0.21 -3.82 17.93
C LEU A 212 1.48 -2.99 17.98
N HIS A 213 2.57 -3.66 18.31
CA HIS A 213 3.88 -3.09 18.54
C HIS A 213 4.77 -3.27 17.30
N PRO A 214 5.23 -2.19 16.63
CA PRO A 214 6.02 -2.30 15.40
C PRO A 214 7.28 -3.16 15.54
N GLU A 215 7.88 -3.23 16.74
CA GLU A 215 9.05 -4.07 17.01
C GLU A 215 8.80 -5.58 16.96
N ARG A 216 7.53 -5.99 16.84
CA ARG A 216 7.10 -7.38 16.78
C ARG A 216 6.70 -7.82 15.37
N GLU A 217 6.86 -6.96 14.38
CA GLU A 217 6.56 -7.24 12.97
C GLU A 217 7.84 -7.60 12.20
N PHE A 218 7.79 -8.70 11.46
CA PHE A 218 8.93 -9.22 10.69
C PHE A 218 8.48 -9.61 9.29
N ARG A 219 9.38 -9.43 8.32
CA ARG A 219 9.26 -9.99 6.98
C ARG A 219 10.19 -11.19 6.85
N CYS A 220 9.65 -12.29 6.36
CA CYS A 220 10.37 -13.53 6.14
C CYS A 220 10.50 -13.78 4.64
N PHE A 221 11.68 -14.20 4.20
CA PHE A 221 12.04 -14.40 2.79
C PHE A 221 12.20 -15.90 2.52
N VAL A 222 11.38 -16.42 1.61
CA VAL A 222 11.36 -17.84 1.25
C VAL A 222 11.78 -18.00 -0.20
N ARG A 223 12.78 -18.84 -0.43
CA ARG A 223 13.27 -19.18 -1.76
C ARG A 223 13.43 -20.69 -1.86
N ARG A 224 12.97 -21.29 -2.97
CA ARG A 224 12.97 -22.75 -3.19
C ARG A 224 12.38 -23.53 -2.00
N LYS A 225 11.28 -23.05 -1.43
CA LYS A 225 10.61 -23.64 -0.25
C LYS A 225 11.45 -23.64 1.04
N GLN A 226 12.51 -22.84 1.10
CA GLN A 226 13.33 -22.68 2.30
C GLN A 226 13.24 -21.25 2.80
N LEU A 227 13.07 -21.06 4.10
CA LEU A 227 13.25 -19.76 4.74
C LEU A 227 14.74 -19.43 4.74
N ILE A 228 15.13 -18.36 4.05
CA ILE A 228 16.55 -17.97 3.92
C ILE A 228 16.88 -16.73 4.74
N ALA A 229 15.90 -15.85 4.97
CA ALA A 229 16.13 -14.59 5.66
C ALA A 229 14.91 -14.09 6.44
N ILE A 230 15.16 -13.30 7.48
CA ILE A 230 14.16 -12.60 8.28
C ILE A 230 14.65 -11.16 8.51
N SER A 231 13.76 -10.19 8.33
CA SER A 231 14.01 -8.77 8.55
C SER A 231 13.01 -8.17 9.54
N GLN A 232 13.47 -7.27 10.41
CA GLN A 232 12.59 -6.36 11.14
C GLN A 232 11.79 -5.49 10.16
N ARG A 233 10.47 -5.39 10.35
CA ARG A 233 9.61 -4.67 9.40
C ARG A 233 9.78 -3.15 9.47
N ASP A 234 9.93 -2.61 10.68
CA ASP A 234 10.25 -1.21 10.92
C ASP A 234 11.77 -1.02 10.97
N VAL A 235 12.39 -0.65 9.86
CA VAL A 235 13.85 -0.48 9.77
C VAL A 235 14.36 0.86 10.34
N THR A 236 13.45 1.73 10.77
CA THR A 236 13.76 3.10 11.20
C THR A 236 14.11 3.19 12.67
N SER A 237 13.61 2.26 13.48
CA SER A 237 13.71 2.29 14.94
C SER A 237 14.54 1.15 15.48
N CYS A 238 15.39 1.45 16.46
CA CYS A 238 16.11 0.46 17.27
C CYS A 238 15.27 0.12 18.50
N TYR A 239 15.03 -1.18 18.75
CA TYR A 239 14.25 -1.66 19.89
C TYR A 239 15.12 -2.55 20.79
N PRO A 240 15.62 -2.04 21.94
CA PRO A 240 16.54 -2.80 22.80
C PRO A 240 16.00 -4.17 23.24
N ALA A 241 14.71 -4.25 23.58
CA ALA A 241 14.07 -5.49 23.98
C ALA A 241 14.03 -6.55 22.86
N LEU A 242 14.04 -6.13 21.58
CA LEU A 242 14.12 -7.04 20.44
C LEU A 242 15.54 -7.62 20.28
N ILE A 243 16.58 -6.84 20.60
CA ILE A 243 17.98 -7.30 20.56
C ILE A 243 18.17 -8.47 21.52
N ASP A 244 17.70 -8.33 22.76
CA ASP A 244 17.79 -9.39 23.78
C ASP A 244 17.00 -10.65 23.38
N GLN A 245 15.92 -10.48 22.61
CA GLN A 245 15.01 -11.57 22.20
C GLN A 245 15.29 -12.12 20.80
N LYS A 246 16.31 -11.61 20.09
CA LYS A 246 16.59 -11.92 18.67
C LYS A 246 16.68 -13.42 18.41
N HIS A 247 17.43 -14.15 19.23
CA HIS A 247 17.59 -15.59 19.06
C HIS A 247 16.28 -16.36 19.30
N GLY A 248 15.51 -15.99 20.32
CA GLY A 248 14.20 -16.59 20.59
C GLY A 248 13.18 -16.33 19.47
N MET A 249 13.17 -15.11 18.91
CA MET A 249 12.32 -14.76 17.77
C MET A 249 12.67 -15.58 16.54
N LYS A 250 13.97 -15.72 16.23
CA LYS A 250 14.44 -16.52 15.10
C LYS A 250 13.91 -17.94 15.15
N LEU A 251 14.14 -18.64 16.27
CA LEU A 251 13.68 -20.03 16.45
C LEU A 251 12.16 -20.15 16.34
N LEU A 252 11.42 -19.18 16.89
CA LEU A 252 9.96 -19.16 16.83
C LEU A 252 9.45 -19.00 15.39
N LEU A 253 10.09 -18.15 14.60
CA LEU A 253 9.72 -17.87 13.22
C LEU A 253 10.11 -19.00 12.27
N GLU A 254 11.30 -19.60 12.44
CA GLU A 254 11.72 -20.81 11.72
C GLU A 254 10.72 -21.94 11.96
N LYS A 255 10.39 -22.21 13.23
CA LYS A 255 9.39 -23.23 13.57
C LYS A 255 8.02 -22.94 12.97
N PHE A 256 7.57 -21.68 13.01
CA PHE A 256 6.29 -21.30 12.41
C PHE A 256 6.30 -21.52 10.90
N PHE A 257 7.41 -21.24 10.23
CA PHE A 257 7.56 -21.50 8.81
C PHE A 257 7.43 -23.00 8.50
N ASP A 258 8.21 -23.84 9.19
CA ASP A 258 8.25 -25.29 8.96
C ASP A 258 6.90 -25.98 9.27
N ASP A 259 6.29 -25.63 10.41
CA ASP A 259 5.05 -26.30 10.87
C ASP A 259 3.81 -25.78 10.13
N ILE A 260 3.79 -24.48 9.80
CA ILE A 260 2.57 -23.78 9.37
C ILE A 260 2.62 -23.33 7.91
N VAL A 261 3.65 -22.57 7.52
CA VAL A 261 3.67 -21.83 6.23
C VAL A 261 4.03 -22.73 5.06
N GLU A 262 5.18 -23.41 5.14
CA GLU A 262 5.71 -24.26 4.05
C GLU A 262 4.69 -25.31 3.58
N PRO A 263 4.00 -26.06 4.49
CA PRO A 263 3.10 -27.12 4.06
C PRO A 263 1.79 -26.63 3.44
N ARG A 264 1.48 -25.32 3.54
CA ARG A 264 0.16 -24.75 3.17
C ARG A 264 0.23 -23.75 2.01
N PHE A 265 1.36 -23.07 1.82
CA PHE A 265 1.53 -22.09 0.76
C PHE A 265 2.24 -22.71 -0.45
N GLU A 266 1.61 -22.65 -1.63
CA GLU A 266 2.03 -23.46 -2.77
C GLU A 266 3.22 -22.88 -3.56
N SER A 267 3.49 -21.58 -3.48
CA SER A 267 4.59 -20.96 -4.22
C SER A 267 5.97 -21.38 -3.71
N ASN A 268 6.98 -21.35 -4.59
CA ASN A 268 8.36 -21.72 -4.25
C ASN A 268 9.17 -20.54 -3.69
N ASN A 269 8.92 -19.34 -4.23
CA ASN A 269 9.59 -18.12 -3.84
C ASN A 269 8.53 -17.08 -3.46
N TYR A 270 8.63 -16.51 -2.28
CA TYR A 270 7.70 -15.51 -1.77
C TYR A 270 8.27 -14.86 -0.51
N THR A 271 7.65 -13.76 -0.11
CA THR A 271 7.85 -13.19 1.22
C THR A 271 6.55 -13.29 2.01
N PHE A 272 6.66 -13.35 3.33
CA PHE A 272 5.49 -13.30 4.20
C PHE A 272 5.78 -12.45 5.43
N ASP A 273 4.79 -11.65 5.83
CA ASP A 273 4.87 -10.77 6.98
C ASP A 273 4.19 -11.44 8.17
N VAL A 274 4.78 -11.29 9.34
CA VAL A 274 4.30 -11.89 10.59
C VAL A 274 4.39 -10.92 11.75
N TYR A 275 3.50 -11.10 12.72
CA TYR A 275 3.52 -10.42 14.00
C TYR A 275 3.66 -11.44 15.14
N VAL A 276 4.54 -11.18 16.10
CA VAL A 276 4.68 -12.02 17.30
C VAL A 276 3.98 -11.35 18.49
N THR A 277 2.94 -11.98 19.02
CA THR A 277 2.20 -11.45 20.18
C THR A 277 3.08 -11.41 21.43
N LYS A 278 2.95 -10.32 22.19
CA LYS A 278 3.79 -10.08 23.37
C LYS A 278 3.39 -10.99 24.53
N GLU A 279 2.09 -11.24 24.67
CA GLU A 279 1.48 -11.91 25.82
C GLU A 279 1.75 -13.42 25.83
N ASP A 280 1.64 -14.07 24.67
CA ASP A 280 1.68 -15.53 24.53
C ASP A 280 2.66 -16.04 23.46
N GLN A 281 3.49 -15.16 22.89
CA GLN A 281 4.53 -15.51 21.90
C GLN A 281 3.98 -16.32 20.72
N ARG A 282 2.77 -15.99 20.26
CA ARG A 282 2.14 -16.60 19.09
C ARG A 282 2.45 -15.78 17.85
N VAL A 283 2.85 -16.50 16.81
CA VAL A 283 3.06 -15.91 15.49
C VAL A 283 1.69 -15.75 14.79
N LYS A 284 1.47 -14.55 14.26
CA LYS A 284 0.31 -14.19 13.46
C LYS A 284 0.75 -13.80 12.06
N LEU A 285 0.31 -14.55 11.06
CA LEU A 285 0.51 -14.21 9.66
C LEU A 285 -0.24 -12.92 9.32
N LEU A 286 0.49 -11.93 8.81
CA LEU A 286 -0.03 -10.64 8.40
C LEU A 286 -0.28 -10.58 6.90
N ASP A 287 0.65 -11.07 6.09
CA ASP A 287 0.60 -10.89 4.64
C ASP A 287 1.48 -11.88 3.86
N PHE A 288 1.20 -12.02 2.57
CA PHE A 288 2.11 -12.65 1.60
C PHE A 288 2.39 -11.65 0.47
N SER A 289 3.62 -11.63 -0.03
CA SER A 289 3.99 -10.83 -1.20
C SER A 289 4.86 -11.65 -2.15
N PRO A 290 4.74 -11.44 -3.47
CA PRO A 290 5.52 -12.18 -4.45
C PRO A 290 7.02 -11.88 -4.34
N TRP A 291 7.85 -12.82 -4.78
CA TRP A 291 9.31 -12.67 -4.87
C TRP A 291 9.70 -11.81 -6.06
N ARG A 292 9.65 -10.48 -5.88
CA ARG A 292 9.84 -9.47 -6.94
C ARG A 292 10.40 -8.18 -6.37
N GLU A 293 11.08 -7.41 -7.21
CA GLU A 293 11.74 -6.15 -6.84
C GLU A 293 10.81 -5.09 -6.23
N PHE A 294 9.52 -5.05 -6.61
CA PHE A 294 8.56 -4.11 -6.04
C PHE A 294 8.16 -4.45 -4.59
N THR A 295 8.44 -5.66 -4.13
CA THR A 295 8.33 -6.02 -2.71
C THR A 295 9.56 -5.44 -2.00
N LEU A 296 9.37 -4.57 -1.01
CA LEU A 296 10.50 -3.97 -0.30
C LEU A 296 11.35 -5.04 0.43
N PRO A 297 12.67 -5.10 0.18
CA PRO A 297 13.57 -6.09 0.80
C PRO A 297 14.04 -5.68 2.21
N LEU A 298 13.71 -4.46 2.64
CA LEU A 298 13.90 -3.92 3.99
C LEU A 298 15.38 -3.81 4.41
N MET A 299 15.87 -4.76 5.21
CA MET A 299 17.27 -4.79 5.67
C MET A 299 18.17 -5.67 4.78
N PHE A 300 17.65 -6.06 3.62
CA PHE A 300 18.36 -6.83 2.61
C PHE A 300 18.33 -6.11 1.27
N ASP A 301 19.19 -6.54 0.37
CA ASP A 301 19.14 -6.20 -1.06
C ASP A 301 18.61 -7.39 -1.87
N TRP A 302 17.91 -7.12 -2.97
CA TRP A 302 17.39 -8.21 -3.82
C TRP A 302 18.53 -9.03 -4.44
N GLU A 303 19.65 -8.40 -4.79
CA GLU A 303 20.82 -9.05 -5.37
C GLU A 303 21.41 -10.11 -4.42
N GLU A 304 21.52 -9.81 -3.12
CA GLU A 304 22.04 -10.79 -2.14
C GLU A 304 21.02 -11.92 -1.87
N LEU A 305 19.72 -11.62 -1.85
CA LEU A 305 18.68 -12.65 -1.68
C LEU A 305 18.62 -13.62 -2.88
N GLU A 306 19.06 -13.16 -4.05
CA GLU A 306 19.17 -13.95 -5.28
C GLU A 306 20.49 -14.70 -5.44
N GLU A 307 21.50 -14.45 -4.59
CA GLU A 307 22.76 -15.18 -4.61
C GLU A 307 22.56 -16.67 -4.29
N GLU A 308 23.24 -17.55 -5.03
CA GLU A 308 23.20 -19.00 -4.77
C GLU A 308 23.89 -19.33 -3.44
N GLY A 309 23.25 -20.12 -2.59
CA GLY A 309 23.79 -20.44 -1.26
C GLY A 309 23.43 -19.44 -0.16
N PHE A 310 22.81 -18.29 -0.48
CA PHE A 310 22.41 -17.31 0.53
C PHE A 310 21.36 -17.91 1.48
N GLY A 311 21.67 -17.89 2.78
CA GLY A 311 20.80 -18.44 3.82
C GLY A 311 20.62 -19.96 3.77
N GLU A 312 21.41 -20.69 2.96
CA GLU A 312 21.38 -22.15 2.96
C GLU A 312 21.94 -22.70 4.28
N GLY A 313 21.11 -23.43 5.02
CA GLY A 313 21.46 -24.08 6.29
C GLY A 313 21.40 -23.19 7.53
N VAL A 314 21.52 -21.85 7.39
CA VAL A 314 21.34 -20.91 8.51
C VAL A 314 20.60 -19.67 8.02
N VAL A 315 19.39 -19.46 8.53
CA VAL A 315 18.58 -18.27 8.21
C VAL A 315 19.27 -16.99 8.70
N ASP A 316 19.44 -16.01 7.83
CA ASP A 316 19.97 -14.69 8.24
C ASP A 316 18.84 -13.86 8.89
N PHE A 317 19.04 -13.40 10.12
CA PHE A 317 18.06 -12.57 10.84
C PHE A 317 18.64 -11.19 11.15
N ARG A 318 18.14 -10.18 10.45
CA ARG A 318 18.57 -8.79 10.59
C ARG A 318 17.52 -7.95 11.33
N ILE A 319 18.00 -7.26 12.36
CA ILE A 319 17.23 -6.28 13.15
C ILE A 319 18.07 -5.01 13.29
N VAL A 320 17.44 -3.91 13.65
CA VAL A 320 18.14 -2.65 13.93
C VAL A 320 18.79 -2.74 15.31
N GLU A 321 20.13 -2.87 15.33
CA GLU A 321 20.90 -3.07 16.58
C GLU A 321 21.44 -1.78 17.20
N SER A 322 21.41 -0.66 16.47
CA SER A 322 21.94 0.63 16.95
C SER A 322 20.98 1.78 16.71
N GLN A 323 20.90 2.67 17.69
CA GLN A 323 20.08 3.88 17.64
C GLN A 323 20.84 4.94 16.81
N LEU A 324 20.52 5.03 15.52
CA LEU A 324 21.02 6.10 14.66
C LEU A 324 20.03 7.28 14.71
N ALA A 325 20.54 8.52 14.66
CA ALA A 325 19.74 9.73 14.91
C ALA A 325 18.52 9.88 13.99
N VAL A 326 18.71 9.71 12.67
CA VAL A 326 17.65 9.82 11.66
C VAL A 326 17.86 8.70 10.63
N ARG A 327 16.84 7.87 10.42
CA ARG A 327 16.77 6.93 9.30
C ARG A 327 15.64 7.37 8.38
N PRO A 328 15.84 7.37 7.05
CA PRO A 328 14.75 7.63 6.12
C PRO A 328 13.59 6.70 6.43
N GLY A 329 12.41 7.28 6.65
CA GLY A 329 11.20 6.49 6.81
C GLY A 329 10.90 5.69 5.56
N LEU A 330 10.29 4.51 5.70
CA LEU A 330 9.74 3.74 4.58
C LEU A 330 8.46 4.40 4.01
N LYS A 331 8.44 5.74 3.93
CA LYS A 331 7.31 6.49 3.36
C LYS A 331 7.46 6.44 1.85
N THR A 332 6.53 5.74 1.20
CA THR A 332 6.45 5.64 -0.27
C THR A 332 5.87 6.90 -0.90
N ALA A 333 5.23 7.76 -0.11
CA ALA A 333 4.73 9.06 -0.53
C ALA A 333 5.64 10.18 -0.01
N VAL A 334 6.13 11.00 -0.92
CA VAL A 334 6.76 12.29 -0.66
C VAL A 334 5.79 13.39 -1.10
N PRO A 335 5.77 14.57 -0.44
CA PRO A 335 4.93 15.68 -0.90
C PRO A 335 5.21 15.96 -2.38
N TYR A 336 4.16 16.27 -3.14
CA TYR A 336 4.31 16.55 -4.57
C TYR A 336 5.35 17.67 -4.83
N ASP A 337 5.36 18.68 -3.97
CA ASP A 337 6.34 19.78 -3.99
C ASP A 337 7.80 19.30 -3.89
N TYR A 338 8.08 18.11 -3.37
CA TYR A 338 9.44 17.54 -3.34
C TYR A 338 9.88 16.99 -4.71
N LEU A 339 8.92 16.60 -5.55
CA LEU A 339 9.16 16.03 -6.87
C LEU A 339 9.01 17.07 -7.99
N ASP A 340 8.16 18.07 -7.76
CA ASP A 340 7.93 19.15 -8.71
C ASP A 340 9.10 20.14 -8.69
N MET A 341 9.97 20.00 -9.69
CA MET A 341 11.07 20.91 -9.98
C MET A 341 10.74 21.84 -11.16
N GLY A 342 9.47 21.92 -11.56
CA GLY A 342 9.02 22.77 -12.67
C GLY A 342 9.15 24.26 -12.38
N GLU A 343 9.07 25.08 -13.43
CA GLU A 343 9.06 26.54 -13.30
C GLU A 343 7.81 26.98 -12.52
N GLY A 344 8.00 27.76 -11.45
CA GLY A 344 6.94 28.17 -10.52
C GLY A 344 6.74 27.26 -9.31
N SER A 345 7.36 26.08 -9.27
CA SER A 345 7.34 25.16 -8.13
C SER A 345 7.97 25.75 -6.85
N GLY A 346 7.73 25.10 -5.71
CA GLY A 346 8.35 25.48 -4.44
C GLY A 346 9.88 25.47 -4.50
N TRP A 347 10.49 24.50 -5.20
CA TRP A 347 11.94 24.43 -5.39
C TRP A 347 12.48 25.51 -6.31
N ASP A 348 11.79 25.81 -7.42
CA ASP A 348 12.20 26.89 -8.32
C ASP A 348 12.20 28.25 -7.60
N GLN A 349 11.17 28.53 -6.80
CA GLN A 349 11.11 29.74 -5.98
C GLN A 349 12.21 29.78 -4.92
N PHE A 350 12.48 28.65 -4.25
CA PHE A 350 13.54 28.56 -3.25
C PHE A 350 14.93 28.80 -3.87
N LEU A 351 15.23 28.14 -4.99
CA LEU A 351 16.52 28.26 -5.69
C LEU A 351 16.74 29.69 -6.20
N LYS A 352 15.71 30.32 -6.77
CA LYS A 352 15.79 31.73 -7.20
C LYS A 352 16.13 32.67 -6.04
N LYS A 353 15.48 32.50 -4.88
CA LYS A 353 15.78 33.29 -3.68
C LYS A 353 17.19 33.02 -3.14
N ALA A 354 17.62 31.76 -3.14
CA ALA A 354 18.97 31.40 -2.71
C ALA A 354 20.04 32.03 -3.62
N ASP A 355 19.82 32.05 -4.93
CA ASP A 355 20.71 32.70 -5.91
C ASP A 355 20.75 34.24 -5.73
N GLU A 356 19.59 34.86 -5.45
CA GLU A 356 19.51 36.29 -5.13
C GLU A 356 20.30 36.62 -3.86
N GLU A 357 20.11 35.86 -2.78
CA GLU A 357 20.82 36.03 -1.51
C GLU A 357 22.34 35.86 -1.69
N LEU A 358 22.77 34.85 -2.46
CA LEU A 358 24.19 34.60 -2.75
C LEU A 358 24.82 35.79 -3.49
N ARG A 359 24.09 36.37 -4.45
CA ARG A 359 24.54 37.58 -5.17
C ARG A 359 24.65 38.78 -4.24
N THR A 360 23.68 38.97 -3.33
CA THR A 360 23.73 40.05 -2.35
C THR A 360 24.94 39.93 -1.43
N GLN A 361 25.27 38.71 -0.97
CA GLN A 361 26.44 38.46 -0.12
C GLN A 361 27.77 38.68 -0.85
N GLN A 362 27.85 38.33 -2.14
CA GLN A 362 29.04 38.58 -2.96
C GLN A 362 29.28 40.09 -3.16
N VAL A 363 28.22 40.86 -3.39
CA VAL A 363 28.31 42.33 -3.52
C VAL A 363 28.73 42.96 -2.19
N GLN A 364 28.14 42.55 -1.07
CA GLN A 364 28.52 43.05 0.26
C GLN A 364 29.96 42.72 0.64
N ASN A 365 30.44 41.51 0.36
CA ASN A 365 31.84 41.13 0.62
C ASN A 365 32.82 41.93 -0.26
N SER A 366 32.43 42.29 -1.48
CA SER A 366 33.27 43.12 -2.36
C SER A 366 33.31 44.60 -1.96
N GLU A 367 32.31 45.09 -1.23
CA GLU A 367 32.29 46.47 -0.69
C GLU A 367 33.01 46.59 0.65
N SER A 368 33.21 45.49 1.40
CA SER A 368 33.97 45.48 2.66
C SER A 368 35.50 45.34 2.49
N ASP A 369 35.98 45.03 1.29
CA ASP A 369 37.40 44.87 0.96
C ASP A 369 38.03 46.13 0.28
N VAL A 370 37.33 47.28 0.32
CA VAL A 370 37.80 48.58 -0.23
C VAL A 370 38.17 49.58 0.86
#